data_AF-A0A820YVE4-F1
#
_entry.id   AF-A0A820YVE4-F1
#
_cell.length_a   1.000
_cell.length_b   1.000
_cell.length_c   1.000
_cell.angle_alpha   90.00
_cell.angle_beta   90.00
_cell.angle_gamma   90.00
#
_symmetry.space_group_name_H-M   'P 1'
#
loop_
_entity.id
_entity.type
_entity.pdbx_description
1 polymer ?
#
loop_
_entity_poly.entity_id
_entity_poly.type
_entity_poly.pdbx_seq_one_letter_code
_entity_poly.pdbx_strand_id
1 'polypeptide(L)'
;MAQASGRTVCIICGKEKATFKCGGCSQEFCFNHLGDHKQELSKQFDEVEANRDVFQQTLTEQTAKPEKHPLIQQIDTWECDSINKIRQKA
;
A
#
# COMPACT_ATOMS: atom_id res chain seq x y z
N MET A 1 -36.45 -15.59 17.81
CA MET A 1 -36.28 -14.12 17.77
C MET A 1 -36.54 -13.67 16.34
N ALA A 2 -37.50 -12.78 16.14
CA ALA A 2 -37.88 -12.29 14.81
C ALA A 2 -36.78 -11.38 14.26
N GLN A 3 -36.15 -11.77 13.13
CA GLN A 3 -35.31 -10.83 12.39
C GLN A 3 -36.23 -9.80 11.75
N ALA A 4 -36.10 -8.55 12.17
CA ALA A 4 -36.69 -7.42 11.46
C ALA A 4 -36.21 -7.51 10.01
N SER A 5 -37.11 -7.80 9.07
CA SER A 5 -36.87 -7.60 7.64
C SER A 5 -36.83 -6.10 7.39
N GLY A 6 -35.73 -5.46 7.79
CA GLY A 6 -35.35 -4.17 7.24
C GLY A 6 -35.15 -4.37 5.76
N ARG A 7 -35.86 -3.60 4.93
CA ARG A 7 -35.68 -3.62 3.48
C ARG A 7 -34.23 -3.25 3.19
N THR A 8 -33.41 -4.22 2.84
CA THR A 8 -32.02 -3.97 2.48
C THR A 8 -31.91 -3.80 0.98
N VAL A 9 -31.12 -2.80 0.59
CA VAL A 9 -30.95 -2.38 -0.80
C VAL A 9 -29.50 -2.63 -1.19
N CYS A 10 -29.29 -3.23 -2.35
CA CYS A 10 -27.94 -3.40 -2.88
C CYS A 10 -27.37 -2.03 -3.27
N ILE A 11 -26.18 -1.70 -2.74
CA ILE A 11 -25.51 -0.41 -2.98
C ILE A 11 -25.20 -0.15 -4.46
N ILE A 12 -24.96 -1.20 -5.24
CA ILE A 12 -24.58 -1.07 -6.66
C ILE A 12 -25.78 -0.85 -7.58
N CYS A 13 -26.90 -1.56 -7.37
CA CYS A 13 -28.04 -1.50 -8.28
C CYS A 13 -29.32 -0.89 -7.70
N GLY A 14 -29.33 -0.50 -6.43
CA GLY A 14 -30.46 0.21 -5.80
C GLY A 14 -31.74 -0.61 -5.67
N LYS A 15 -31.71 -1.92 -5.93
CA LYS A 15 -32.90 -2.80 -5.85
C LYS A 15 -33.01 -3.40 -4.45
N GLU A 16 -34.23 -3.36 -3.90
CA GLU A 16 -34.60 -4.14 -2.71
C GLU A 16 -34.60 -5.64 -3.06
N LYS A 17 -33.73 -6.41 -2.40
CA LYS A 17 -33.59 -7.86 -2.58
C LYS A 17 -32.83 -8.44 -1.40
N ALA A 18 -32.70 -9.77 -1.34
CA ALA A 18 -31.80 -10.39 -0.39
C ALA A 18 -30.38 -9.85 -0.61
N THR A 19 -29.87 -9.13 0.39
CA THR A 19 -28.51 -8.61 0.41
C THR A 19 -27.68 -9.29 1.47
N PHE A 20 -26.37 -9.17 1.31
CA PHE A 20 -25.36 -9.61 2.23
C PHE A 20 -24.49 -8.40 2.58
N LYS A 21 -24.25 -8.21 3.86
CA LYS A 21 -23.38 -7.17 4.36
C LYS A 21 -21.92 -7.59 4.24
N CYS A 22 -21.09 -6.78 3.59
CA CYS A 22 -19.64 -6.89 3.73
C CYS A 22 -19.21 -6.27 5.07
N GLY A 23 -18.62 -7.05 5.97
CA GLY A 23 -18.19 -6.57 7.28
C GLY A 23 -17.09 -5.50 7.21
N GLY A 24 -16.16 -5.63 6.26
CA GLY A 24 -15.07 -4.67 6.07
C GLY A 24 -15.55 -3.34 5.49
N CYS A 25 -16.38 -3.37 4.46
CA CYS A 25 -16.88 -2.16 3.80
C CYS A 25 -18.13 -1.58 4.47
N SER A 26 -18.78 -2.33 5.36
CA SER A 26 -20.09 -1.99 5.95
C SER A 26 -21.18 -1.68 4.92
N GLN A 27 -21.08 -2.25 3.72
CA GLN A 27 -22.01 -2.06 2.60
C GLN A 27 -22.84 -3.31 2.32
N GLU A 28 -24.05 -3.12 1.80
CA GLU A 28 -25.00 -4.18 1.44
C GLU A 28 -24.94 -4.49 -0.06
N PHE A 29 -24.72 -5.76 -0.41
CA PHE A 29 -24.63 -6.21 -1.80
C PHE A 29 -25.62 -7.34 -2.05
N CYS A 30 -26.22 -7.39 -3.24
CA CYS A 30 -26.87 -8.61 -3.66
C CYS A 30 -25.85 -9.68 -4.04
N PHE A 31 -26.30 -10.92 -4.18
CA PHE A 31 -25.46 -12.05 -4.55
C PHE A 31 -24.51 -11.78 -5.73
N ASN A 32 -25.00 -11.22 -6.85
CA ASN A 32 -24.17 -10.95 -8.03
C ASN A 32 -23.06 -9.92 -7.73
N HIS A 33 -23.44 -8.70 -7.29
CA HIS A 33 -22.48 -7.65 -6.97
C HIS A 33 -21.59 -7.97 -5.76
N LEU A 34 -21.99 -8.91 -4.89
CA LEU A 34 -21.11 -9.43 -3.85
C LEU A 34 -19.96 -10.25 -4.46
N GLY A 35 -20.22 -11.01 -5.51
CA GLY A 35 -19.20 -11.73 -6.28
C GLY A 35 -18.22 -10.76 -6.93
N ASP A 36 -18.74 -9.76 -7.63
CA ASP A 36 -17.92 -8.71 -8.27
C ASP A 36 -17.07 -7.96 -7.23
N HIS A 37 -17.68 -7.61 -6.09
CA HIS A 37 -16.99 -6.94 -4.99
C HIS A 37 -15.84 -7.79 -4.42
N LYS A 38 -16.05 -9.10 -4.25
CA LYS A 38 -14.99 -10.02 -3.79
C LYS A 38 -13.84 -10.11 -4.79
N GLN A 39 -14.15 -10.15 -6.09
CA GLN A 39 -13.14 -10.18 -7.14
C GLN A 39 -12.31 -8.90 -7.14
N GLU A 40 -12.96 -7.74 -7.01
CA GLU A 40 -12.29 -6.45 -6.92
C GLU A 40 -11.38 -6.37 -5.68
N LEU A 41 -11.84 -6.83 -4.51
CA LEU A 41 -11.01 -6.91 -3.31
C LEU A 41 -9.79 -7.83 -3.49
N SER A 42 -9.96 -8.96 -4.18
CA SER A 42 -8.84 -9.85 -4.50
C SER A 42 -7.80 -9.14 -5.34
N LYS A 43 -8.23 -8.43 -6.38
CA LYS A 43 -7.33 -7.69 -7.26
C LYS A 43 -6.59 -6.58 -6.51
N GLN A 44 -7.28 -5.81 -5.66
CA GLN A 44 -6.64 -4.79 -4.83
C GLN A 44 -5.62 -5.39 -3.87
N PHE A 45 -5.89 -6.59 -3.33
CA PHE A 45 -4.94 -7.29 -2.49
C PHE A 45 -3.69 -7.70 -3.26
N ASP A 46 -3.84 -8.27 -4.45
CA ASP A 46 -2.73 -8.64 -5.33
C ASP A 46 -1.84 -7.41 -5.67
N GLU A 47 -2.45 -6.25 -5.92
CA GLU A 47 -1.74 -4.99 -6.15
C GLU A 47 -0.94 -4.53 -4.92
N VAL A 48 -1.51 -4.67 -3.71
CA VAL A 48 -0.80 -4.36 -2.46
C VAL A 48 0.40 -5.29 -2.26
N GLU A 49 0.26 -6.58 -2.55
CA GLU A 49 1.36 -7.54 -2.46
C GLU A 49 2.48 -7.22 -3.45
N ALA A 50 2.14 -6.93 -4.71
CA ALA A 50 3.11 -6.54 -5.72
C ALA A 50 3.87 -5.27 -5.31
N ASN A 51 3.16 -4.26 -4.80
CA ASN A 51 3.77 -3.01 -4.32
C ASN A 51 4.69 -3.25 -3.12
N ARG A 52 4.28 -4.11 -2.18
CA ARG A 52 5.10 -4.51 -1.03
C ARG A 52 6.40 -5.16 -1.49
N ASP A 53 6.34 -6.07 -2.45
CA ASP A 53 7.50 -6.83 -2.91
C ASP A 53 8.52 -5.92 -3.62
N VAL A 54 8.04 -5.01 -4.49
CA VAL A 54 8.88 -3.99 -5.13
C VAL A 54 9.52 -3.05 -4.10
N PHE A 55 8.75 -2.61 -3.10
CA PHE A 55 9.25 -1.76 -2.05
C PHE A 55 10.34 -2.46 -1.23
N GLN A 56 10.09 -3.71 -0.81
CA GLN A 56 11.06 -4.51 -0.05
C GLN A 56 12.34 -4.74 -0.84
N GLN A 57 12.24 -5.04 -2.13
CA GLN A 57 13.40 -5.17 -3.01
C GLN A 57 14.20 -3.87 -3.07
N THR A 58 13.54 -2.75 -3.36
CA THR A 58 14.18 -1.43 -3.46
C THR A 58 14.90 -1.06 -2.16
N LEU A 59 14.27 -1.31 -1.02
CA LEU A 59 14.82 -1.00 0.30
C LEU A 59 16.04 -1.88 0.60
N THR A 60 15.97 -3.16 0.24
CA THR A 60 17.09 -4.11 0.37
C THR A 60 18.28 -3.68 -0.50
N GLU A 61 18.02 -3.28 -1.75
CA GLU A 61 19.07 -2.82 -2.67
C GLU A 61 19.75 -1.54 -2.18
N GLN A 62 18.99 -0.57 -1.66
CA GLN A 62 19.54 0.67 -1.11
C GLN A 62 20.32 0.46 0.19
N THR A 63 19.84 -0.44 1.06
CA THR A 63 20.49 -0.72 2.35
C THR A 63 21.68 -1.67 2.24
N ALA A 64 21.78 -2.46 1.17
CA ALA A 64 22.92 -3.34 0.94
C ALA A 64 24.23 -2.58 0.66
N LYS A 65 24.14 -1.35 0.12
CA LYS A 65 25.29 -0.51 -0.23
C LYS A 65 25.05 0.95 0.17
N PRO A 66 24.99 1.25 1.48
CA PRO A 66 24.71 2.60 1.97
C PRO A 66 25.73 3.63 1.47
N GLU A 67 26.97 3.21 1.20
CA GLU A 67 28.04 4.06 0.64
C GLU A 67 27.74 4.58 -0.76
N LYS A 68 26.85 3.90 -1.50
CA LYS A 68 26.41 4.35 -2.83
C LYS A 68 25.29 5.38 -2.76
N HIS A 69 24.74 5.63 -1.57
CA HIS A 69 23.68 6.59 -1.43
C HIS A 69 24.21 8.00 -1.74
N PRO A 70 23.55 8.80 -2.61
CA PRO A 70 24.06 10.10 -3.04
C PRO A 70 24.37 11.08 -1.90
N LEU A 71 23.60 11.01 -0.80
CA LEU A 71 23.87 11.82 0.39
C LEU A 71 25.13 11.38 1.12
N ILE A 72 25.40 10.08 1.21
CA ILE A 72 26.61 9.55 1.85
C ILE A 72 27.83 9.96 1.02
N GLN A 73 27.77 9.83 -0.31
CA GLN A 73 28.84 10.29 -1.20
C GLN A 73 29.13 11.79 -1.08
N GLN A 74 28.09 12.62 -0.89
CA GLN A 74 28.27 14.06 -0.65
C GLN A 74 28.94 14.34 0.69
N ILE A 75 28.59 13.59 1.74
CA ILE A 75 29.23 13.70 3.06
C ILE A 75 30.70 13.30 2.94
N ASP A 76 31.01 12.17 2.30
CA ASP A 76 32.38 11.70 2.11
C ASP A 76 33.23 12.73 1.33
N THR A 77 32.64 13.34 0.29
CA THR A 77 33.30 14.39 -0.51
C THR A 77 33.58 15.63 0.35
N TRP A 78 32.57 16.10 1.10
CA TRP A 78 32.70 17.24 2.00
C TRP A 78 33.77 17.00 3.09
N GLU A 79 33.83 15.80 3.64
CA GLU A 79 34.83 15.40 4.63
C GLU A 79 36.25 15.43 4.02
N CYS A 80 36.43 14.81 2.86
CA CYS A 80 37.71 14.84 2.13
C CYS A 80 38.18 16.27 1.83
N ASP A 81 37.29 17.11 1.31
CA ASP A 81 37.59 18.51 0.99
C ASP A 81 37.98 19.31 2.25
N SER A 82 37.30 19.05 3.36
CA SER A 82 37.57 19.73 4.63
C SER A 82 38.93 19.33 5.20
N ILE A 83 39.27 18.04 5.18
CA ILE A 83 40.58 17.54 5.58
C ILE A 83 41.69 18.17 4.73
N ASN A 84 41.50 18.24 3.41
CA ASN A 84 42.48 18.83 2.49
C ASN A 84 42.70 20.33 2.76
N LYS A 85 41.63 21.09 3.02
CA LYS A 85 41.72 22.51 3.40
C LYS A 85 42.51 22.73 4.69
N ILE A 86 42.33 21.86 5.68
CA ILE A 86 43.09 21.94 6.95
C ILE A 86 44.57 21.66 6.70
N ARG A 87 44.89 20.60 5.95
CA ARG A 87 46.28 20.22 5.63
C ARG A 87 47.04 21.29 4.84
N GLN A 88 46.36 22.01 3.93
CA GLN A 88 46.99 23.09 3.16
C GLN A 88 47.30 24.35 3.98
N LYS A 89 46.72 24.48 5.18
CA LYS A 89 46.93 25.62 6.08
C LYS A 89 47.79 25.29 7.31
N ALA A 90 48.20 24.04 7.47
CA ALA A 90 49.12 23.57 8.51
C ALA A 90 50.55 23.51 7.95
#